data_AF-A0A958DNK2-F1
#
_entry.id   AF-A0A958DNK2-F1
#
_cell.length_a   1.000
_cell.length_b   1.000
_cell.length_c   1.000
_cell.angle_alpha   90.00
_cell.angle_beta   90.00
_cell.angle_gamma   90.00
#
_symmetry.space_group_name_H-M   'P 1'
#
loop_
_entity.id
_entity.type
_entity.pdbx_description
1 polymer ?
#
loop_
_entity_poly.entity_id
_entity_poly.type
_entity_poly.pdbx_seq_one_letter_code
_entity_poly.pdbx_strand_id
1 'polypeptide(L)'
;IWVEDESRYIGSCIIPDDFWQQKIIAPMLLLEMPAALRVQRLMADYAHCDQHLMKLATTRLEKRLGGKNTQTALQLLSEENLEAFTAFLLENYYDKAYRYGLQKRDSKPMVKIDTRTPDAAENAAAIVQLYPQGFNIA
;
A
#
# COMPACT_ATOMS: atom_id res chain seq x y z
N ILE A 1 -1.83 21.47 -1.08
CA ILE A 1 -0.80 20.55 -1.61
C ILE A 1 -1.15 19.16 -1.09
N TRP A 2 -1.15 18.15 -1.95
CA TRP A 2 -1.39 16.75 -1.58
C TRP A 2 -0.06 16.01 -1.49
N VAL A 3 0.08 15.11 -0.51
CA VAL A 3 1.32 14.39 -0.25
C VAL A 3 0.96 12.94 0.08
N GLU A 4 1.65 11.99 -0.55
CA GLU A 4 1.50 10.57 -0.22
C GLU A 4 1.96 10.29 1.21
N ASP A 5 1.31 9.33 1.87
CA ASP A 5 1.63 8.99 3.24
C ASP A 5 2.88 8.10 3.39
N GLU A 6 3.99 8.57 2.83
CA GLU A 6 5.24 7.84 2.84
C GLU A 6 5.96 7.84 4.20
N SER A 7 6.86 6.89 4.37
CA SER A 7 7.77 6.89 5.53
C SER A 7 8.71 8.11 5.51
N ARG A 8 9.37 8.41 6.63
CA ARG A 8 10.32 9.54 6.70
C ARG A 8 11.51 9.38 5.73
N TYR A 9 11.78 8.14 5.31
CA TYR A 9 12.94 7.79 4.50
C TYR A 9 12.53 7.07 3.20
N ILE A 10 13.19 7.43 2.11
CA ILE A 10 13.23 6.65 0.88
C ILE A 10 14.71 6.37 0.59
N GLY A 11 15.18 5.17 0.96
CA GLY A 11 16.62 4.87 0.95
C GLY A 11 17.38 5.81 1.90
N SER A 12 18.35 6.55 1.36
CA SER A 12 19.11 7.58 2.08
C SER A 12 18.48 8.98 2.04
N CYS A 13 17.42 9.17 1.25
CA CYS A 13 16.72 10.45 1.18
C CYS A 13 15.79 10.60 2.39
N ILE A 14 15.99 11.68 3.14
CA ILE A 14 15.22 11.99 4.35
C ILE A 14 14.32 13.21 4.10
N ILE A 15 13.07 13.11 4.53
CA ILE A 15 12.15 14.25 4.55
C ILE A 15 12.60 15.24 5.63
N PRO A 16 12.75 16.56 5.32
CA PRO A 16 13.10 17.57 6.30
C PRO A 16 12.14 17.60 7.50
N ASP A 17 12.69 17.86 8.69
CA ASP A 17 11.97 17.71 9.96
C ASP A 17 10.72 18.59 10.03
N ASP A 18 10.82 19.86 9.65
CA ASP A 18 9.68 20.79 9.67
C ASP A 18 8.53 20.33 8.77
N PHE A 19 8.85 19.76 7.62
CA PHE A 19 7.85 19.21 6.71
C PHE A 19 7.28 17.90 7.24
N TRP A 20 8.12 17.04 7.82
CA TRP A 20 7.68 15.79 8.43
C TRP A 20 6.69 16.04 9.58
N GLN A 21 6.98 16.99 10.46
CA GLN A 21 6.08 17.36 11.56
C GLN A 21 4.72 17.85 11.06
N GLN A 22 4.70 18.65 10.00
CA GLN A 22 3.45 19.08 9.36
C GLN A 22 2.70 17.89 8.73
N LYS A 23 3.41 16.99 8.03
CA LYS A 23 2.82 15.80 7.39
C LYS A 23 2.17 14.86 8.39
N ILE A 24 2.79 14.62 9.56
CA ILE A 24 2.27 13.64 10.52
C ILE A 24 0.98 14.11 11.22
N ILE A 25 0.80 15.42 11.40
CA ILE A 25 -0.42 16.01 12.00
C ILE A 25 -1.49 16.35 10.96
N ALA A 26 -1.12 16.39 9.68
CA ALA A 26 -2.05 16.72 8.61
C ALA A 26 -3.20 15.70 8.52
N PRO A 27 -4.42 16.16 8.22
CA PRO A 27 -5.55 15.31 7.88
C PRO A 27 -5.22 14.32 6.76
N MET A 28 -5.76 13.10 6.84
CA MET A 28 -5.45 12.00 5.93
C MET A 28 -6.68 11.53 5.15
N LEU A 29 -6.48 11.26 3.86
CA LEU A 29 -7.40 10.45 3.07
C LEU A 29 -6.86 9.03 2.93
N LEU A 30 -7.66 8.04 3.33
CA LEU A 30 -7.37 6.63 3.12
C LEU A 30 -8.17 6.14 1.93
N LEU A 31 -7.49 5.83 0.83
CA LEU A 31 -8.13 5.25 -0.35
C LEU A 31 -8.27 3.74 -0.16
N GLU A 32 -9.48 3.25 0.02
CA GLU A 32 -9.76 1.82 0.13
C GLU A 32 -10.15 1.27 -1.24
N MET A 33 -9.39 0.31 -1.73
CA MET A 33 -9.64 -0.33 -3.02
C MET A 33 -9.93 -1.83 -2.81
N PRO A 34 -10.98 -2.39 -3.46
CA PRO A 34 -11.26 -3.81 -3.45
C PRO A 34 -10.02 -4.64 -3.78
N ALA A 35 -9.80 -5.74 -3.05
CA ALA A 35 -8.62 -6.59 -3.21
C ALA A 35 -8.43 -7.07 -4.66
N ALA A 36 -9.52 -7.44 -5.34
CA ALA A 36 -9.48 -7.89 -6.73
C ALA A 36 -8.89 -6.83 -7.69
N LEU A 37 -9.26 -5.55 -7.52
CA LEU A 37 -8.73 -4.46 -8.35
C LEU A 37 -7.25 -4.20 -8.07
N ARG A 38 -6.83 -4.32 -6.80
CA ARG A 38 -5.41 -4.22 -6.42
C ARG A 38 -4.60 -5.35 -7.04
N VAL A 39 -5.11 -6.59 -6.99
CA VAL A 39 -4.46 -7.75 -7.63
C VAL A 39 -4.37 -7.54 -9.13
N GLN A 40 -5.47 -7.16 -9.80
CA GLN A 40 -5.48 -6.88 -11.24
C GLN A 40 -4.39 -5.87 -11.64
N ARG A 41 -4.29 -4.76 -10.90
CA ARG A 41 -3.28 -3.72 -11.15
C ARG A 41 -1.86 -4.26 -10.95
N LEU A 42 -1.61 -4.94 -9.83
CA LEU A 42 -0.29 -5.51 -9.55
C LEU A 42 0.13 -6.57 -10.56
N MET A 43 -0.82 -7.35 -11.06
CA MET A 43 -0.56 -8.31 -12.13
C MET A 43 -0.14 -7.59 -13.42
N ALA A 44 -0.82 -6.51 -13.81
CA ALA A 44 -0.41 -5.70 -14.95
C ALA A 44 1.00 -5.11 -14.78
N ASP A 45 1.30 -4.61 -13.58
CA ASP A 45 2.55 -3.90 -13.30
C ASP A 45 3.75 -4.84 -13.07
N TYR A 46 3.53 -6.04 -12.52
CA TYR A 46 4.64 -6.88 -12.00
C TYR A 46 4.62 -8.34 -12.44
N ALA A 47 3.58 -8.87 -13.09
CA ALA A 47 3.53 -10.31 -13.43
C ALA A 47 4.65 -10.76 -14.39
N HIS A 48 5.26 -9.82 -15.12
CA HIS A 48 6.36 -10.07 -16.05
C HIS A 48 7.75 -10.03 -15.38
N CYS A 49 7.83 -9.79 -14.06
CA CYS A 49 9.10 -9.77 -13.35
C CYS A 49 9.69 -11.18 -13.20
N ASP A 50 11.02 -11.25 -13.05
CA ASP A 50 11.75 -12.50 -12.92
C ASP A 50 11.34 -13.27 -11.65
N GLN A 51 10.86 -14.52 -11.82
CA GLN A 51 10.37 -15.34 -10.72
C GLN A 51 11.46 -15.68 -9.69
N HIS A 52 12.72 -15.81 -10.10
CA HIS A 52 13.81 -16.07 -9.17
C HIS A 52 14.06 -14.86 -8.26
N LEU A 53 14.01 -13.64 -8.80
CA LEU A 53 14.03 -12.42 -8.00
C LEU A 53 12.81 -12.31 -7.07
N MET A 54 11.61 -12.68 -7.53
CA MET A 54 10.41 -12.72 -6.67
C MET A 54 10.57 -13.70 -5.51
N LYS A 55 11.11 -14.90 -5.76
CA LYS A 55 11.38 -15.90 -4.71
C LYS A 55 12.38 -15.36 -3.69
N LEU A 56 13.50 -14.80 -4.14
CA LEU A 56 14.51 -14.19 -3.25
C LEU A 56 13.92 -13.05 -2.41
N ALA A 57 13.11 -12.19 -3.01
CA ALA A 57 12.43 -11.11 -2.31
C ALA A 57 11.46 -11.66 -1.26
N THR A 58 10.67 -12.68 -1.61
CA THR A 58 9.71 -13.34 -0.70
C THR A 58 10.42 -13.97 0.49
N THR A 59 11.56 -14.65 0.29
CA THR A 59 12.35 -15.23 1.38
C THR A 59 12.84 -14.15 2.36
N ARG A 60 13.20 -12.96 1.89
CA ARG A 60 13.61 -11.85 2.78
C ARG A 60 12.48 -11.37 3.70
N LEU A 61 11.22 -11.63 3.35
CA LEU A 61 10.06 -11.29 4.17
C LEU A 61 9.83 -12.27 5.33
N GLU A 62 10.49 -13.42 5.35
CA GLU A 62 10.17 -14.55 6.25
C GLU A 62 10.03 -14.16 7.71
N LYS A 63 10.94 -13.31 8.22
CA LYS A 63 10.91 -12.86 9.62
C LYS A 63 9.59 -12.17 10.01
N ARG A 64 8.94 -11.48 9.05
CA ARG A 64 7.72 -10.72 9.27
C ARG A 64 6.47 -11.45 8.74
N LEU A 65 6.62 -12.19 7.64
CA LEU A 65 5.55 -12.98 7.03
C LEU A 65 5.26 -14.26 7.83
N GLY A 66 6.27 -14.81 8.49
CA GLY A 66 6.25 -16.08 9.21
C GLY A 66 6.60 -17.27 8.31
N GLY A 67 7.25 -18.30 8.87
CA GLY A 67 7.76 -19.44 8.10
C GLY A 67 6.69 -20.17 7.29
N LYS A 68 5.53 -20.47 7.90
CA LYS A 68 4.41 -21.14 7.22
C LYS A 68 3.90 -20.34 6.02
N ASN A 69 3.64 -19.04 6.21
CA ASN A 69 3.14 -18.18 5.15
C ASN A 69 4.19 -17.98 4.04
N THR A 70 5.47 -17.95 4.40
CA THR A 70 6.57 -17.85 3.43
C THR A 70 6.62 -19.10 2.56
N GLN A 71 6.48 -20.28 3.15
CA GLN A 71 6.40 -21.53 2.41
C GLN A 71 5.20 -21.53 1.45
N THR A 72 4.02 -21.12 1.92
CA THR A 72 2.83 -20.99 1.06
C THR A 72 3.05 -20.03 -0.10
N ALA A 73 3.63 -18.85 0.15
CA ALA A 73 3.91 -17.87 -0.91
C ALA A 73 4.91 -18.41 -1.95
N LEU A 74 5.98 -19.09 -1.50
CA LEU A 74 6.95 -19.71 -2.39
C LEU A 74 6.36 -20.87 -3.20
N GLN A 75 5.44 -21.63 -2.62
CA GLN A 75 4.71 -22.68 -3.31
C GLN A 75 3.85 -22.10 -4.44
N LEU A 76 3.06 -21.05 -4.15
CA LEU A 76 2.24 -20.37 -5.17
C LEU A 76 3.09 -19.83 -6.33
N LEU A 77 4.27 -19.26 -6.03
CA LEU A 77 5.23 -18.86 -7.06
C LEU A 77 5.76 -20.05 -7.89
N SER A 78 6.03 -21.18 -7.25
CA SER A 78 6.52 -22.38 -7.95
C SER A 78 5.47 -23.03 -8.85
N GLU A 79 4.19 -22.86 -8.52
CA GLU A 79 3.04 -23.30 -9.30
C GLU A 79 2.63 -22.27 -10.37
N GLU A 80 3.41 -21.20 -10.54
CA GLU A 80 3.13 -20.07 -11.45
C GLU A 80 1.77 -19.39 -11.20
N ASN A 81 1.19 -19.60 -10.02
CA ASN A 81 -0.09 -18.99 -9.63
C ASN A 81 0.13 -17.58 -9.06
N LEU A 82 0.55 -16.68 -9.95
CA LEU A 82 0.95 -15.31 -9.60
C LEU A 82 -0.21 -14.47 -9.03
N GLU A 83 -1.44 -14.71 -9.47
CA GLU A 83 -2.63 -14.03 -8.93
C GLU A 83 -2.85 -14.41 -7.46
N ALA A 84 -2.86 -15.70 -7.15
CA ALA A 84 -3.01 -16.18 -5.78
C ALA A 84 -1.83 -15.76 -4.91
N PHE A 85 -0.59 -15.82 -5.43
CA PHE A 85 0.59 -15.31 -4.75
C PHE A 85 0.44 -13.82 -4.37
N THR A 86 -0.03 -13.00 -5.31
CA THR A 86 -0.22 -11.56 -5.14
C THR A 86 -1.29 -11.26 -4.11
N ALA A 87 -2.46 -11.91 -4.23
CA ALA A 87 -3.54 -11.81 -3.25
C ALA A 87 -3.07 -12.23 -1.85
N PHE A 88 -2.31 -13.33 -1.76
CA PHE A 88 -1.79 -13.86 -0.51
C PHE A 88 -0.84 -12.86 0.18
N LEU A 89 0.11 -12.27 -0.54
CA LEU A 89 1.02 -11.28 0.03
C LEU A 89 0.31 -9.99 0.43
N LEU A 90 -0.67 -9.53 -0.35
CA LEU A 90 -1.48 -8.38 0.03
C LEU A 90 -2.15 -8.61 1.38
N GLU A 91 -2.88 -9.70 1.53
CA GLU A 91 -3.63 -9.98 2.75
C GLU A 91 -2.72 -10.29 3.95
N ASN A 92 -1.67 -11.08 3.74
CA ASN A 92 -0.89 -11.65 4.83
C ASN A 92 0.33 -10.82 5.23
N TYR A 93 0.73 -9.85 4.42
CA TYR A 93 1.88 -9.00 4.69
C TYR A 93 1.53 -7.51 4.60
N TYR A 94 1.19 -7.04 3.39
CA TYR A 94 1.09 -5.60 3.13
C TYR A 94 -0.11 -4.98 3.86
N ASP A 95 -1.31 -5.55 3.77
CA ASP A 95 -2.52 -5.04 4.42
C ASP A 95 -2.41 -5.10 5.95
N LYS A 96 -1.67 -6.07 6.50
CA LYS A 96 -1.35 -6.12 7.93
C LYS A 96 -0.39 -5.00 8.33
N ALA A 97 0.66 -4.77 7.55
CA ALA A 97 1.62 -3.71 7.79
C ALA A 97 0.96 -2.32 7.72
N TYR A 98 0.09 -2.08 6.72
CA TYR A 98 -0.68 -0.85 6.60
C TYR A 98 -1.60 -0.63 7.80
N ARG A 99 -2.41 -1.63 8.20
CA ARG A 99 -3.27 -1.51 9.38
C ARG A 99 -2.49 -1.19 10.66
N TYR A 100 -1.36 -1.85 10.88
CA TYR A 100 -0.49 -1.55 12.01
C TYR A 100 0.09 -0.13 11.96
N GLY A 101 0.45 0.36 10.77
CA GLY A 101 0.90 1.74 10.56
C GLY A 101 -0.18 2.78 10.83
N LEU A 102 -1.43 2.50 10.43
CA LEU A 102 -2.59 3.35 10.68
C LEU A 102 -2.95 3.42 12.17
N GLN A 103 -2.91 2.29 12.89
CA GLN A 103 -3.18 2.24 14.34
C GLN A 103 -2.25 3.15 15.15
N LYS A 104 -1.00 3.34 14.72
CA LYS A 104 -0.06 4.26 15.39
C LYS A 104 -0.43 5.73 15.22
N ARG A 105 -1.41 6.04 14.38
CA ARG A 105 -1.78 7.37 13.93
C ARG A 105 -3.26 7.66 14.21
N ASP A 106 -3.89 6.89 15.08
CA ASP A 106 -5.32 6.98 15.41
C ASP A 106 -5.77 8.36 15.92
N SER A 107 -4.83 9.22 16.32
CA SER A 107 -5.10 10.57 16.79
C SER A 107 -5.34 11.60 15.69
N LYS A 108 -5.16 11.27 14.40
CA LYS A 108 -5.32 12.23 13.30
C LYS A 108 -6.66 12.08 12.57
N PRO A 109 -7.25 13.19 12.09
CA PRO A 109 -8.46 13.13 11.27
C PRO A 109 -8.22 12.30 10.01
N MET A 110 -9.00 11.23 9.83
CA MET A 110 -8.90 10.32 8.70
C MET A 110 -10.27 10.14 8.05
N VAL A 111 -10.35 10.33 6.74
CA VAL A 111 -11.53 9.99 5.94
C VAL A 111 -11.20 8.88 4.97
N LYS A 112 -12.04 7.85 4.98
CA LYS A 112 -11.98 6.72 4.06
C LYS A 112 -12.73 7.06 2.79
N ILE A 113 -12.13 6.79 1.65
CA ILE A 113 -12.73 6.96 0.32
C ILE A 113 -12.65 5.62 -0.39
N ASP A 114 -13.81 5.05 -0.69
CA ASP A 114 -13.87 3.84 -1.50
C ASP A 114 -13.58 4.16 -2.96
N THR A 115 -12.56 3.49 -3.50
CA THR A 115 -12.16 3.57 -4.90
C THR A 115 -12.67 2.33 -5.64
N ARG A 116 -13.33 2.54 -6.79
CA ARG A 116 -13.97 1.46 -7.56
C ARG A 116 -13.27 1.16 -8.89
N THR A 117 -12.10 1.76 -9.08
CA THR A 117 -11.32 1.76 -10.31
C THR A 117 -9.84 1.67 -9.97
N PRO A 118 -9.03 0.89 -10.71
CA PRO A 118 -7.58 0.89 -10.56
C PRO A 118 -6.91 2.14 -11.17
N ASP A 119 -7.65 2.96 -11.92
CA ASP A 119 -7.15 4.17 -12.59
C ASP A 119 -6.86 5.28 -11.58
N ALA A 120 -5.60 5.71 -11.51
CA ALA A 120 -5.17 6.75 -10.58
C ALA A 120 -5.72 8.14 -10.95
N ALA A 121 -5.88 8.46 -12.23
CA ALA A 121 -6.40 9.75 -12.69
C ALA A 121 -7.89 9.90 -12.37
N GLU A 122 -8.67 8.82 -12.55
CA GLU A 122 -10.09 8.80 -12.18
C GLU A 122 -10.27 9.00 -10.67
N ASN A 123 -9.50 8.26 -9.85
CA ASN A 123 -9.52 8.40 -8.40
C ASN A 123 -9.11 9.81 -7.95
N ALA A 124 -8.07 10.39 -8.54
CA ALA A 124 -7.63 11.75 -8.24
C ALA A 124 -8.69 12.80 -8.59
N ALA A 125 -9.33 12.67 -9.76
CA ALA A 125 -10.41 13.57 -10.17
C ALA A 125 -11.59 13.53 -9.20
N ALA A 126 -12.00 12.33 -8.75
CA ALA A 126 -13.05 12.17 -7.76
C ALA A 126 -12.71 12.85 -6.43
N ILE A 127 -11.47 12.70 -5.95
CA ILE A 127 -11.00 13.34 -4.70
C ILE A 127 -11.02 14.87 -4.82
N VAL A 128 -10.54 15.43 -5.93
CA VAL A 128 -10.54 16.88 -6.14
C VAL A 128 -11.96 17.43 -6.22
N GLN A 129 -12.90 16.70 -6.82
CA GLN A 129 -14.31 17.08 -6.83
C GLN A 129 -14.96 17.05 -5.44
N LEU A 130 -14.61 16.06 -4.61
CA LEU A 130 -15.10 15.96 -3.23
C LEU A 130 -14.49 17.05 -2.32
N TYR A 131 -13.25 17.48 -2.57
CA TYR A 131 -12.51 18.43 -1.73
C TYR A 131 -11.85 19.56 -2.55
N PRO A 132 -12.64 20.43 -3.21
CA PRO A 132 -12.13 21.43 -4.15
C PRO A 132 -11.29 22.54 -3.49
N GLN A 133 -11.50 22.79 -2.19
CA GLN A 133 -10.76 23.78 -1.40
C GLN A 133 -9.71 23.16 -0.47
N GLY A 134 -9.40 21.86 -0.66
CA GLY A 134 -8.58 21.09 0.26
C GLY A 134 -9.38 20.48 1.42
N PHE A 135 -8.72 19.57 2.12
CA PHE A 135 -9.32 18.76 3.17
C PHE A 135 -9.15 19.45 4.54
N ASN A 136 -10.07 20.38 4.85
CA ASN A 136 -10.15 21.03 6.16
C ASN A 136 -11.11 20.24 7.06
N ILE A 137 -10.57 19.46 7.99
CA ILE A 137 -11.35 18.94 9.11
C ILE A 137 -11.14 19.95 10.24
N ALA A 138 -12.19 20.72 10.54
CA ALA A 138 -12.23 21.65 11.66
C ALA A 138 -12.26 20.92 13.01
#